data_AF-A0A2M8QIT0-F1
#
_entry.id   AF-A0A2M8QIT0-F1
#
_cell.length_a   1.000
_cell.length_b   1.000
_cell.length_c   1.000
_cell.angle_alpha   90.00
_cell.angle_beta   90.00
_cell.angle_gamma   90.00
#
_symmetry.space_group_name_H-M   'P 1'
#
loop_
_entity.id
_entity.type
_entity.pdbx_description
1 polymer ?
#
loop_
_entity_poly.entity_id
_entity_poly.type
_entity_poly.pdbx_seq_one_letter_code
_entity_poly.pdbx_strand_id
1 'polypeptide(L)'
;MRLDRSHHHEAGRATIREAAGSVVDVSKIRHFGFSHFESDECGALNDWLEATPDAVAFTCPLCCDELAIRTPAVLAKEAMLETESKRFRLIPSSHFRLAHDVVKGGLSISRLFDMAPFVHSWLQAALRLSGQEILNISPIRIVKACATPLIAAWGGAETTAFGNQSNNFLEAWAAMGNKGAPLEIPGKNHFDVLDGFETVDGTLTQALLSLASM
;
A
#
# COMPACT_ATOMS: atom_id res chain seq x y z
N MET A 1 17.74 16.91 8.49
CA MET A 1 16.51 16.86 9.32
C MET A 1 16.29 15.40 9.68
N ARG A 2 16.71 14.97 10.87
CA ARG A 2 16.47 13.61 11.37
C ARG A 2 14.99 13.52 11.70
N LEU A 3 14.25 12.66 11.01
CA LEU A 3 12.91 12.28 11.44
C LEU A 3 13.08 11.55 12.77
N ASP A 4 12.48 12.14 13.81
CA ASP A 4 12.42 11.56 15.13
C ASP A 4 11.54 10.29 15.06
N ARG A 5 12.16 9.13 15.30
CA ARG A 5 11.48 7.81 15.32
C ARG A 5 10.77 7.54 16.65
N SER A 6 10.69 8.50 17.56
CA SER A 6 10.14 8.31 18.91
C SER A 6 8.61 8.16 18.98
N HIS A 7 7.88 8.33 17.87
CA HIS A 7 6.42 8.26 17.85
C HIS A 7 5.81 6.95 17.30
N HIS A 8 6.61 5.93 16.98
CA HIS A 8 6.08 4.67 16.41
C HIS A 8 6.22 3.42 17.30
N HIS A 9 6.74 3.55 18.52
CA HIS A 9 6.64 2.50 19.54
C HIS A 9 5.53 2.84 20.53
N GLU A 10 4.28 2.70 20.09
CA GLU A 10 3.17 2.58 21.03
C GLU A 10 3.29 1.22 21.76
N ALA A 11 3.29 1.27 23.08
CA ALA A 11 3.36 0.10 23.93
C ALA A 11 2.20 -0.86 23.62
N GLY A 12 2.49 -2.00 22.98
CA GLY A 12 1.51 -3.05 22.71
C GLY A 12 1.56 -3.68 21.32
N ARG A 13 2.21 -3.06 20.33
CA ARG A 13 2.35 -3.67 18.99
C ARG A 13 3.45 -4.74 19.00
N ALA A 14 3.10 -5.93 18.51
CA ALA A 14 4.08 -7.00 18.29
C ALA A 14 5.13 -6.52 17.28
N THR A 15 6.39 -6.72 17.60
CA THR A 15 7.49 -6.47 16.66
C THR A 15 7.31 -7.32 15.40
N ILE A 16 7.88 -6.91 14.26
CA ILE A 16 7.87 -7.73 13.03
C ILE A 16 8.37 -9.15 13.31
N ARG A 17 9.38 -9.29 14.19
CA ARG A 17 9.93 -10.58 14.60
C ARG A 17 8.92 -11.46 15.30
N GLU A 18 8.10 -10.90 16.20
CA GLU A 18 7.06 -11.64 16.92
C GLU A 18 5.92 -12.03 15.98
N ALA A 19 5.43 -11.09 15.17
CA ALA A 19 4.37 -11.32 14.22
C ALA A 19 4.77 -12.40 13.19
N ALA A 20 5.94 -12.25 12.54
CA ALA A 20 6.46 -13.23 11.60
C ALA A 20 6.73 -14.60 12.27
N GLY A 21 7.22 -14.59 13.50
CA GLY A 21 7.49 -15.79 14.31
C GLY A 21 6.26 -16.66 14.58
N SER A 22 5.06 -16.08 14.52
CA SER A 22 3.80 -16.84 14.63
C SER A 22 3.46 -17.65 13.38
N VAL A 23 4.03 -17.30 12.23
CA VAL A 23 3.74 -17.94 10.92
C VAL A 23 4.90 -18.82 10.47
N VAL A 24 6.14 -18.38 10.69
CA VAL A 24 7.35 -19.05 10.23
C VAL A 24 8.50 -18.84 11.20
N ASP A 25 9.39 -19.82 11.29
CA ASP A 25 10.66 -19.67 12.00
C ASP A 25 11.53 -18.62 11.29
N VAL A 26 11.52 -17.40 11.82
CA VAL A 26 12.19 -16.23 11.25
C VAL A 26 13.68 -16.48 11.02
N SER A 27 14.33 -17.31 11.84
CA SER A 27 15.75 -17.66 11.69
C SER A 27 16.06 -18.46 10.40
N LYS A 28 15.04 -19.09 9.81
CA LYS A 28 15.17 -19.87 8.57
C LYS A 28 14.93 -19.02 7.32
N ILE A 29 14.48 -17.77 7.46
CA ILE A 29 14.27 -16.89 6.33
C ILE A 29 15.64 -16.48 5.77
N ARG A 30 15.90 -16.85 4.51
CA ARG A 30 17.10 -16.44 3.77
C ARG A 30 16.82 -15.37 2.72
N HIS A 31 15.55 -15.18 2.35
CA HIS A 31 15.12 -14.30 1.27
C HIS A 31 13.72 -13.75 1.57
N PHE A 32 13.49 -12.45 1.38
CA PHE A 32 12.16 -11.83 1.44
C PHE A 32 12.06 -10.68 0.42
N GLY A 33 10.86 -10.31 -0.02
CA GLY A 33 10.67 -9.34 -1.10
C GLY A 33 9.74 -8.18 -0.73
N PHE A 34 10.07 -6.98 -1.21
CA PHE A 34 9.24 -5.78 -1.16
C PHE A 34 8.89 -5.33 -2.59
N SER A 35 7.60 -5.18 -2.87
CA SER A 35 7.08 -4.95 -4.22
C SER A 35 7.31 -3.52 -4.72
N HIS A 36 7.33 -2.53 -3.83
CA HIS A 36 7.57 -1.12 -4.12
C HIS A 36 7.95 -0.36 -2.83
N PHE A 37 8.44 0.86 -2.99
CA PHE A 37 8.83 1.75 -1.90
C PHE A 37 7.77 2.83 -1.73
N GLU A 38 7.04 2.79 -0.60
CA GLU A 38 6.28 3.92 -0.09
C GLU A 38 7.00 4.42 1.17
N SER A 39 7.25 5.74 1.27
CA SER A 39 8.16 6.30 2.28
C SER A 39 7.75 6.04 3.74
N ASP A 40 6.47 5.75 3.94
CA ASP A 40 5.81 5.36 5.20
C ASP A 40 5.90 3.86 5.49
N GLU A 41 5.93 2.99 4.47
CA GLU A 41 6.16 1.53 4.63
C GLU A 41 7.64 1.16 4.90
N CYS A 42 8.56 2.11 4.72
CA CYS A 42 10.00 1.94 4.89
C CYS A 42 10.46 1.61 6.32
N GLY A 43 9.60 1.85 7.31
CA GLY A 43 9.84 1.39 8.68
C GLY A 43 10.00 -0.12 8.74
N ALA A 44 9.10 -0.85 8.07
CA ALA A 44 9.06 -2.30 8.15
C ALA A 44 10.25 -2.99 7.46
N LEU A 45 10.83 -2.41 6.41
CA LEU A 45 12.00 -3.00 5.73
C LEU A 45 13.17 -3.18 6.70
N ASN A 46 13.46 -2.17 7.51
CA ASN A 46 14.56 -2.22 8.45
C ASN A 46 14.28 -3.18 9.61
N ASP A 47 13.05 -3.17 10.13
CA ASP A 47 12.61 -4.12 11.15
C ASP A 47 12.70 -5.58 10.65
N TRP A 48 12.40 -5.83 9.37
CA TRP A 48 12.60 -7.14 8.72
C TRP A 48 14.08 -7.50 8.60
N LEU A 49 14.92 -6.55 8.17
CA LEU A 49 16.37 -6.76 8.05
C LEU A 49 17.02 -7.06 9.41
N GLU A 50 16.55 -6.44 10.49
CA GLU A 50 16.98 -6.72 11.86
C GLU A 50 16.48 -8.09 12.34
N ALA A 51 15.22 -8.43 12.06
CA ALA A 51 14.64 -9.71 12.43
C ALA A 51 15.30 -10.90 11.72
N THR A 52 15.83 -10.67 10.50
CA THR A 52 16.42 -11.69 9.61
C THR A 52 17.88 -11.34 9.22
N PRO A 53 18.83 -11.49 10.16
CA PRO A 53 20.21 -11.03 9.98
C PRO A 53 20.96 -11.79 8.87
N ASP A 54 20.48 -12.96 8.45
CA ASP A 54 21.10 -13.73 7.37
C ASP A 54 20.31 -13.66 6.05
N ALA A 55 19.21 -12.90 6.00
CA ALA A 55 18.37 -12.83 4.81
C ALA A 55 18.82 -11.74 3.84
N VAL A 56 18.56 -11.96 2.55
CA VAL A 56 18.67 -10.94 1.51
C VAL A 56 17.26 -10.41 1.20
N ALA A 57 17.08 -9.09 1.31
CA ALA A 57 15.87 -8.41 0.85
C ALA A 57 15.92 -8.22 -0.67
N PHE A 58 14.83 -8.47 -1.37
CA PHE A 58 14.68 -8.20 -2.80
C PHE A 58 13.72 -7.06 -3.04
N THR A 59 14.08 -6.16 -3.96
CA THR A 59 13.28 -4.99 -4.27
C THR A 59 13.15 -4.78 -5.77
N CYS A 60 12.15 -4.02 -6.19
CA CYS A 60 12.09 -3.51 -7.54
C CYS A 60 13.02 -2.28 -7.71
N PRO A 61 13.40 -1.91 -8.94
CA PRO A 61 14.27 -0.75 -9.19
C PRO A 61 13.73 0.61 -8.72
N LEU A 62 12.46 0.67 -8.33
CA LEU A 62 11.83 1.87 -7.76
C LEU A 62 12.09 2.01 -6.25
N CYS A 63 12.82 1.08 -5.63
CA CYS A 63 13.18 1.15 -4.22
C CYS A 63 14.44 1.98 -3.99
N CYS A 64 14.36 2.98 -3.10
CA CYS A 64 15.51 3.79 -2.72
C CYS A 64 16.44 3.00 -1.79
N ASP A 65 17.62 2.62 -2.29
CA ASP A 65 18.67 1.94 -1.51
C ASP A 65 19.16 2.75 -0.29
N GLU A 66 18.97 4.07 -0.29
CA GLU A 66 19.54 5.00 0.70
C GLU A 66 18.95 4.89 2.12
N LEU A 67 17.83 4.17 2.30
CA LEU A 67 17.12 4.10 3.58
C LEU A 67 17.14 2.72 4.25
N ALA A 68 17.71 1.73 3.57
CA ALA A 68 17.84 0.37 4.08
C ALA A 68 19.12 0.22 4.93
N ILE A 69 19.03 -0.41 6.10
CA ILE A 69 20.20 -0.70 6.97
C ILE A 69 21.18 -1.70 6.33
N ARG A 70 20.71 -2.43 5.32
CA ARG A 70 21.52 -3.33 4.49
C ARG A 70 20.98 -3.28 3.08
N THR A 71 21.89 -3.16 2.10
CA THR A 71 21.56 -3.01 0.69
C THR A 71 20.72 -4.18 0.18
N PRO A 72 19.47 -3.92 -0.26
CA PRO A 72 18.65 -4.93 -0.89
C PRO A 72 19.20 -5.33 -2.26
N ALA A 73 18.93 -6.56 -2.67
CA ALA A 73 19.20 -7.02 -4.02
C ALA A 73 18.09 -6.53 -4.96
N VAL A 74 18.43 -5.57 -5.81
CA VAL A 74 17.51 -5.07 -6.85
C VAL A 74 17.30 -6.14 -7.91
N LEU A 75 16.05 -6.59 -8.07
CA LEU A 75 15.69 -7.54 -9.11
C LEU A 75 15.57 -6.82 -10.45
N ALA A 76 16.65 -6.85 -11.23
CA ALA A 76 16.65 -6.39 -12.61
C ALA A 76 15.76 -7.27 -13.50
N LYS A 77 15.42 -6.74 -14.68
CA LYS A 77 14.67 -7.47 -15.72
C LYS A 77 15.33 -8.85 -15.97
N GLU A 78 14.57 -9.94 -15.84
CA GLU A 78 15.04 -11.33 -16.02
C GLU A 78 15.99 -11.87 -14.93
N ALA A 79 16.13 -11.17 -13.80
CA ALA A 79 16.95 -11.64 -12.69
C ALA A 79 16.55 -13.07 -12.25
N MET A 80 17.56 -13.90 -12.00
CA MET A 80 17.40 -15.24 -11.44
C MET A 80 17.76 -15.19 -9.96
N LEU A 81 16.82 -15.60 -9.11
CA LEU A 81 17.01 -15.79 -7.68
C LEU A 81 17.14 -17.29 -7.44
N GLU A 82 18.32 -17.71 -7.02
CA GLU A 82 18.59 -19.09 -6.65
C GLU A 82 18.52 -19.22 -5.12
N THR A 83 17.68 -20.13 -4.65
CA THR A 83 17.73 -20.61 -3.27
C THR A 83 18.49 -21.94 -3.23
N GLU A 84 18.69 -22.49 -2.04
CA GLU A 84 19.31 -23.81 -1.87
C GLU A 84 18.55 -24.94 -2.59
N SER A 85 17.25 -24.76 -2.88
CA SER A 85 16.39 -25.82 -3.43
C SER A 85 15.62 -25.46 -4.69
N LYS A 86 15.51 -24.17 -5.04
CA LYS A 86 14.67 -23.67 -6.13
C LYS A 86 15.35 -22.53 -6.86
N ARG A 87 14.95 -22.32 -8.11
CA ARG A 87 15.37 -21.19 -8.93
C ARG A 87 14.14 -20.44 -9.39
N PHE A 88 14.11 -19.14 -9.13
CA PHE A 88 13.02 -18.24 -9.46
C PHE A 88 13.52 -17.24 -10.48
N ARG A 89 12.82 -17.07 -11.60
CA ARG A 89 13.15 -16.03 -12.58
C ARG A 89 12.13 -14.92 -12.46
N LEU A 90 12.59 -13.68 -12.28
CA LEU A 90 11.72 -12.52 -12.43
C LEU A 90 11.34 -12.41 -13.90
N ILE A 91 10.07 -12.64 -14.21
CA ILE A 91 9.51 -12.39 -15.52
C ILE A 91 8.77 -11.05 -15.45
N PRO A 92 9.33 -9.97 -16.02
CA PRO A 92 8.66 -8.69 -16.07
C PRO A 92 7.55 -8.79 -17.11
N SER A 93 6.31 -8.99 -16.65
CA SER A 93 5.15 -8.97 -17.53
C SER A 93 4.52 -7.58 -17.49
N SER A 94 4.39 -6.93 -18.65
CA SER A 94 3.54 -5.73 -18.73
C SER A 94 2.08 -6.09 -18.48
N HIS A 95 1.65 -7.28 -18.91
CA HIS A 95 0.31 -7.80 -18.68
C HIS A 95 0.44 -9.32 -18.78
N PHE A 96 0.29 -10.04 -17.66
CA PHE A 96 -0.01 -11.46 -17.80
C PHE A 96 -1.24 -11.61 -18.72
N ARG A 97 -1.34 -12.72 -19.46
CA ARG A 97 -2.61 -13.18 -20.05
C ARG A 97 -3.61 -13.62 -18.97
N LEU A 98 -3.64 -12.89 -17.86
CA LEU A 98 -4.63 -13.02 -16.82
C LEU A 98 -5.98 -12.72 -17.46
N ALA A 99 -6.99 -13.46 -17.00
CA ALA A 99 -8.34 -13.15 -17.39
C ALA A 99 -8.67 -11.69 -17.02
N HIS A 100 -9.58 -11.07 -17.76
CA HIS A 100 -9.96 -9.66 -17.55
C HIS A 100 -10.55 -9.39 -16.15
N ASP A 101 -10.85 -10.44 -15.38
CA ASP A 101 -11.53 -10.41 -14.09
C ASP A 101 -10.64 -10.85 -12.92
N VAL A 102 -9.31 -10.85 -13.06
CA VAL A 102 -8.41 -11.33 -11.99
C VAL A 102 -8.42 -10.48 -10.73
N VAL A 103 -8.73 -9.20 -10.85
CA VAL A 103 -8.91 -8.33 -9.68
C VAL A 103 -10.34 -8.52 -9.17
N LYS A 104 -10.47 -9.21 -8.04
CA LYS A 104 -11.77 -9.52 -7.42
C LYS A 104 -12.33 -8.42 -6.54
N GLY A 105 -11.49 -7.46 -6.14
CA GLY A 105 -11.92 -6.26 -5.43
C GLY A 105 -10.77 -5.30 -5.20
N GLY A 106 -11.09 -4.06 -4.84
CA GLY A 106 -10.12 -3.08 -4.38
C GLY A 106 -10.51 -2.55 -3.00
N LEU A 107 -9.51 -2.35 -2.14
CA LEU A 107 -9.64 -1.60 -0.90
C LEU A 107 -8.63 -0.46 -0.96
N SER A 108 -9.12 0.77 -1.07
CA SER A 108 -8.27 1.97 -0.98
C SER A 108 -8.39 2.56 0.41
N ILE A 109 -7.28 2.94 1.03
CA ILE A 109 -7.22 3.46 2.39
C ILE A 109 -6.58 4.84 2.32
N SER A 110 -7.25 5.85 2.88
CA SER A 110 -6.75 7.24 3.00
C SER A 110 -6.18 7.77 1.69
N ARG A 111 -6.87 7.49 0.58
CA ARG A 111 -6.39 7.77 -0.78
C ARG A 111 -6.74 9.18 -1.26
N LEU A 112 -5.86 9.73 -2.10
CA LEU A 112 -6.13 10.91 -2.92
C LEU A 112 -6.73 10.49 -4.27
N PHE A 113 -7.90 11.04 -4.60
CA PHE A 113 -8.64 10.75 -5.82
C PHE A 113 -8.73 11.95 -6.79
N ASP A 114 -8.57 13.17 -6.28
CA ASP A 114 -8.50 14.39 -7.07
C ASP A 114 -7.29 15.22 -6.66
N MET A 115 -6.43 15.53 -7.63
CA MET A 115 -5.27 16.38 -7.41
C MET A 115 -5.57 17.87 -7.59
N ALA A 116 -6.75 18.21 -8.11
CA ALA A 116 -7.15 19.60 -8.33
C ALA A 116 -7.05 20.48 -7.07
N PRO A 117 -7.44 20.04 -5.86
CA PRO A 117 -7.35 20.89 -4.66
C PRO A 117 -5.92 21.32 -4.32
N PHE A 118 -4.91 20.54 -4.72
CA PHE A 118 -3.52 20.80 -4.35
C PHE A 118 -2.96 22.08 -4.98
N VAL A 119 -3.49 22.54 -6.12
CA VAL A 119 -3.04 23.78 -6.77
C VAL A 119 -3.31 25.02 -5.92
N HIS A 120 -4.25 24.93 -4.98
CA HIS A 120 -4.60 25.98 -4.04
C HIS A 120 -3.99 25.76 -2.66
N SER A 121 -3.17 24.73 -2.50
CA SER A 121 -2.52 24.40 -1.24
C SER A 121 -1.06 24.88 -1.23
N TRP A 122 -0.48 24.92 -0.03
CA TRP A 122 0.95 25.19 0.16
C TRP A 122 1.85 24.18 -0.58
N LEU A 123 1.34 22.98 -0.89
CA LEU A 123 2.09 21.94 -1.60
C LEU A 123 2.31 22.28 -3.08
N GLN A 124 1.52 23.17 -3.69
CA GLN A 124 1.65 23.48 -5.12
C GLN A 124 3.05 23.97 -5.49
N ALA A 125 3.72 24.73 -4.60
CA ALA A 125 5.07 25.21 -4.85
C ALA A 125 6.09 24.05 -5.04
N ALA A 126 5.86 22.93 -4.36
CA ALA A 126 6.65 21.72 -4.47
C ALA A 126 6.17 20.82 -5.62
N LEU A 127 4.86 20.58 -5.72
CA LEU A 127 4.27 19.65 -6.68
C LEU A 127 4.26 20.18 -8.12
N ARG A 128 4.18 21.51 -8.29
CA ARG A 128 4.17 22.21 -9.60
C ARG A 128 3.16 21.64 -10.60
N LEU A 129 1.99 21.23 -10.11
CA LEU A 129 0.98 20.56 -10.92
C LEU A 129 0.44 21.50 -12.01
N SER A 130 0.48 21.04 -13.25
CA SER A 130 -0.25 21.63 -14.37
C SER A 130 -1.67 21.10 -14.45
N GLY A 131 -2.54 21.83 -15.15
CA GLY A 131 -3.91 21.37 -15.43
C GLY A 131 -3.94 20.01 -16.16
N GLN A 132 -3.02 19.79 -17.09
CA GLN A 132 -2.95 18.52 -17.83
C GLN A 132 -2.51 17.36 -16.94
N GLU A 133 -1.56 17.59 -16.03
CA GLU A 133 -1.15 16.55 -15.06
C GLU A 133 -2.33 16.18 -14.17
N ILE A 134 -3.05 17.16 -13.62
CA ILE A 134 -4.23 16.92 -12.78
C ILE A 134 -5.25 16.05 -13.52
N LEU A 135 -5.52 16.31 -14.80
CA LEU A 135 -6.44 15.49 -15.59
C LEU A 135 -5.96 14.03 -15.71
N ASN A 136 -4.65 13.83 -15.85
CA ASN A 136 -4.06 12.52 -16.08
C ASN A 136 -3.87 11.70 -14.80
N ILE A 137 -3.57 12.35 -13.67
CA ILE A 137 -3.18 11.68 -12.42
C ILE A 137 -4.29 11.65 -11.37
N SER A 138 -5.46 12.24 -11.63
CA SER A 138 -6.61 12.20 -10.71
C SER A 138 -7.50 11.00 -11.01
N PRO A 139 -7.50 9.93 -10.19
CA PRO A 139 -8.32 8.75 -10.43
C PRO A 139 -9.79 9.04 -10.72
N ILE A 140 -10.38 10.07 -10.07
CA ILE A 140 -11.78 10.47 -10.26
C ILE A 140 -12.12 10.82 -11.73
N ARG A 141 -11.12 11.19 -12.53
CA ARG A 141 -11.28 11.63 -13.94
C ARG A 141 -11.06 10.51 -14.95
N ILE A 142 -10.57 9.35 -14.52
CA ILE A 142 -10.17 8.24 -15.39
C ILE A 142 -10.91 6.94 -15.04
N VAL A 143 -12.03 7.04 -14.32
CA VAL A 143 -12.90 5.91 -13.98
C VAL A 143 -13.41 5.24 -15.25
N LYS A 144 -13.39 3.91 -15.26
CA LYS A 144 -13.93 3.06 -16.33
C LYS A 144 -14.94 2.10 -15.75
N ALA A 145 -15.92 1.68 -16.57
CA ALA A 145 -16.85 0.64 -16.17
C ALA A 145 -16.10 -0.68 -15.91
N CYS A 146 -16.34 -1.32 -14.77
CA CYS A 146 -15.80 -2.62 -14.41
C CYS A 146 -16.70 -3.37 -13.43
N ALA A 147 -16.60 -4.70 -13.42
CA ALA A 147 -17.30 -5.54 -12.46
C ALA A 147 -16.64 -5.58 -11.07
N THR A 148 -15.37 -5.18 -10.97
CA THR A 148 -14.58 -5.23 -9.75
C THR A 148 -15.14 -4.26 -8.70
N PRO A 149 -15.59 -4.73 -7.52
CA PRO A 149 -16.06 -3.87 -6.44
C PRO A 149 -14.90 -3.11 -5.78
N LEU A 150 -15.21 -1.95 -5.21
CA LEU A 150 -14.25 -1.12 -4.46
C LEU A 150 -14.80 -0.72 -3.09
N ILE A 151 -14.00 -0.84 -2.04
CA ILE A 151 -14.23 -0.14 -0.77
C ILE A 151 -13.26 1.03 -0.68
N ALA A 152 -13.77 2.23 -0.46
CA ALA A 152 -12.96 3.41 -0.15
C ALA A 152 -13.02 3.70 1.35
N ALA A 153 -11.91 3.46 2.03
CA ALA A 153 -11.78 3.60 3.48
C ALA A 153 -10.94 4.81 3.87
N TRP A 154 -11.27 5.42 5.02
CA TRP A 154 -10.50 6.50 5.63
C TRP A 154 -10.75 6.53 7.16
N GLY A 155 -9.84 7.12 7.91
CA GLY A 155 -9.99 7.35 9.34
C GLY A 155 -10.87 8.56 9.65
N GLY A 156 -11.80 8.42 10.60
CA GLY A 156 -12.71 9.50 11.01
C GLY A 156 -12.04 10.67 11.74
N ALA A 157 -10.81 10.50 12.22
CA ALA A 157 -9.98 11.56 12.79
C ALA A 157 -8.96 12.15 11.79
N GLU A 158 -9.03 11.77 10.52
CA GLU A 158 -8.28 12.43 9.44
C GLU A 158 -8.88 13.79 9.07
N THR A 159 -8.18 14.53 8.20
CA THR A 159 -8.79 15.73 7.60
C THR A 159 -10.05 15.34 6.82
N THR A 160 -11.07 16.19 6.87
CA THR A 160 -12.34 15.96 6.16
C THR A 160 -12.15 15.79 4.64
N ALA A 161 -11.01 16.24 4.09
CA ALA A 161 -10.66 16.06 2.70
C ALA A 161 -10.58 14.57 2.27
N PHE A 162 -10.14 13.66 3.14
CA PHE A 162 -10.07 12.22 2.79
C PHE A 162 -11.47 11.61 2.63
N GLY A 163 -12.38 11.90 3.56
CA GLY A 163 -13.79 11.48 3.43
C GLY A 163 -14.47 12.12 2.22
N ASN A 164 -14.26 13.42 2.00
CA ASN A 164 -14.83 14.12 0.84
C ASN A 164 -14.32 13.55 -0.49
N GLN A 165 -13.01 13.32 -0.63
CA GLN A 165 -12.46 12.76 -1.86
C GLN A 165 -12.91 11.31 -2.09
N SER A 166 -12.98 10.50 -1.03
CA SER A 166 -13.46 9.12 -1.12
C SER A 166 -14.92 9.06 -1.59
N ASN A 167 -15.78 9.89 -1.01
CA ASN A 167 -17.19 9.95 -1.40
C ASN A 167 -17.36 10.50 -2.83
N ASN A 168 -16.68 11.59 -3.19
CA ASN A 168 -16.72 12.14 -4.55
C ASN A 168 -16.25 11.11 -5.60
N PHE A 169 -15.22 10.33 -5.27
CA PHE A 169 -14.74 9.27 -6.13
C PHE A 169 -15.78 8.15 -6.28
N LEU A 170 -16.41 7.72 -5.18
CA LEU A 170 -17.47 6.71 -5.21
C LEU A 170 -18.70 7.16 -5.99
N GLU A 171 -19.02 8.45 -6.01
CA GLU A 171 -20.06 9.01 -6.88
C GLU A 171 -19.68 8.87 -8.37
N ALA A 172 -18.46 9.24 -8.75
CA ALA A 172 -17.95 9.05 -10.12
C ALA A 172 -17.86 7.56 -10.50
N TRP A 173 -17.51 6.71 -9.53
CA TRP A 173 -17.48 5.25 -9.66
C TRP A 173 -18.88 4.68 -9.95
N ALA A 174 -19.87 5.06 -9.15
CA ALA A 174 -21.25 4.65 -9.31
C ALA A 174 -21.87 5.17 -10.62
N ALA A 175 -21.50 6.37 -11.07
CA ALA A 175 -21.94 6.94 -12.35
C ALA A 175 -21.52 6.08 -13.56
N MET A 176 -20.45 5.28 -13.43
CA MET A 176 -20.02 4.31 -14.45
C MET A 176 -20.67 2.94 -14.32
N GLY A 177 -21.62 2.78 -13.38
CA GLY A 177 -22.31 1.51 -13.09
C GLY A 177 -21.50 0.56 -12.21
N ASN A 178 -20.40 1.03 -11.63
CA ASN A 178 -19.53 0.18 -10.80
C ASN A 178 -20.08 0.04 -9.38
N LYS A 179 -19.76 -1.08 -8.73
CA LYS A 179 -20.07 -1.31 -7.31
C LYS A 179 -19.00 -0.68 -6.43
N GLY A 180 -19.39 0.16 -5.48
CA GLY A 180 -18.46 0.65 -4.47
C GLY A 180 -19.15 0.99 -3.16
N ALA A 181 -18.38 0.98 -2.06
CA ALA A 181 -18.88 1.29 -0.73
C ALA A 181 -17.90 2.18 0.05
N PRO A 182 -18.40 3.17 0.81
CA PRO A 182 -17.57 3.94 1.74
C PRO A 182 -17.32 3.16 3.03
N LEU A 183 -16.17 3.42 3.67
CA LEU A 183 -15.83 2.89 5.00
C LEU A 183 -15.07 3.93 5.83
N GLU A 184 -15.79 4.68 6.65
CA GLU A 184 -15.15 5.49 7.69
C GLU A 184 -14.78 4.62 8.88
N ILE A 185 -13.55 4.78 9.40
CA ILE A 185 -13.05 4.08 10.58
C ILE A 185 -13.02 5.06 11.76
N PRO A 186 -14.00 5.02 12.67
CA PRO A 186 -14.16 6.05 13.70
C PRO A 186 -12.93 6.19 14.59
N GLY A 187 -12.56 7.44 14.89
CA GLY A 187 -11.46 7.76 15.81
C GLY A 187 -10.05 7.47 15.30
N LYS A 188 -9.91 6.81 14.14
CA LYS A 188 -8.62 6.55 13.52
C LYS A 188 -8.14 7.75 12.70
N ASN A 189 -6.86 8.04 12.80
CA ASN A 189 -6.14 9.04 12.02
C ASN A 189 -5.32 8.36 10.91
N HIS A 190 -4.60 9.16 10.13
CA HIS A 190 -3.87 8.70 8.94
C HIS A 190 -2.78 7.66 9.26
N PHE A 191 -2.22 7.67 10.47
CA PHE A 191 -1.12 6.79 10.87
C PHE A 191 -1.59 5.47 11.49
N ASP A 192 -2.72 5.47 12.19
CA ASP A 192 -3.21 4.32 12.94
C ASP A 192 -4.46 3.66 12.31
N VAL A 193 -4.93 4.17 11.16
CA VAL A 193 -6.01 3.55 10.38
C VAL A 193 -5.66 2.12 9.96
N LEU A 194 -4.38 1.85 9.68
CA LEU A 194 -3.89 0.52 9.27
C LEU A 194 -3.97 -0.52 10.39
N ASP A 195 -4.15 -0.12 11.65
CA ASP A 195 -4.36 -1.03 12.77
C ASP A 195 -5.59 -1.90 12.57
N GLY A 196 -6.53 -1.45 11.72
CA GLY A 196 -7.67 -2.26 11.29
C GLY A 196 -7.31 -3.59 10.62
N PHE A 197 -6.04 -3.83 10.29
CA PHE A 197 -5.51 -5.09 9.78
C PHE A 197 -4.86 -6.00 10.83
N GLU A 198 -4.63 -5.54 12.06
CA GLU A 198 -3.85 -6.29 13.07
C GLU A 198 -4.51 -7.61 13.49
N THR A 199 -5.82 -7.72 13.36
CA THR A 199 -6.58 -8.90 13.75
C THR A 199 -7.49 -9.39 12.63
N VAL A 200 -7.86 -10.68 12.71
CA VAL A 200 -8.82 -11.27 11.78
C VAL A 200 -10.17 -10.56 11.81
N ASP A 201 -10.59 -10.09 12.99
CA ASP A 201 -11.86 -9.37 13.20
C ASP A 201 -11.71 -7.85 13.03
N GLY A 202 -10.52 -7.37 12.65
CA GLY A 202 -10.24 -5.96 12.44
C GLY A 202 -11.05 -5.38 11.27
N THR A 203 -11.45 -4.11 11.38
CA THR A 203 -12.35 -3.46 10.43
C THR A 203 -11.86 -3.52 8.99
N LEU A 204 -10.58 -3.27 8.75
CA LEU A 204 -10.00 -3.33 7.40
C LEU A 204 -9.84 -4.77 6.91
N THR A 205 -9.48 -5.70 7.79
CA THR A 205 -9.44 -7.14 7.46
C THR A 205 -10.80 -7.64 7.02
N GLN A 206 -11.86 -7.35 7.79
CA GLN A 206 -13.23 -7.74 7.46
C GLN A 206 -13.72 -7.08 6.16
N ALA A 207 -13.39 -5.80 5.94
CA ALA A 207 -13.69 -5.10 4.69
C ALA A 207 -13.02 -5.80 3.50
N LEU A 208 -11.73 -6.13 3.60
CA LEU A 208 -10.99 -6.84 2.57
C LEU A 208 -11.60 -8.22 2.27
N LEU A 209 -11.94 -8.99 3.31
CA LEU A 209 -12.57 -10.31 3.15
C LEU A 209 -13.95 -10.20 2.51
N SER A 210 -14.72 -9.15 2.81
CA SER A 210 -16.05 -8.95 2.23
C SER A 210 -16.00 -8.75 0.70
N LEU A 211 -14.94 -8.14 0.17
CA LEU A 211 -14.75 -7.95 -1.28
C LEU A 211 -14.66 -9.28 -2.04
N ALA A 212 -14.19 -10.35 -1.41
CA ALA A 212 -14.15 -11.67 -2.04
C ALA A 212 -15.56 -12.27 -2.26
N SER A 213 -16.59 -11.68 -1.65
CA SER A 213 -17.98 -12.16 -1.67
C SER A 213 -18.98 -11.22 -2.37
N MET A 214 -18.53 -10.11 -2.95
CA MET A 214 -19.37 -9.05 -3.57
C MET A 214 -19.74 -9.24 -5.05
#